data_AF-A0A7Y0BN85-F1
#
_entry.id   AF-A0A7Y0BN85-F1
#
_cell.length_a   1.000
_cell.length_b   1.000
_cell.length_c   1.000
_cell.angle_alpha   90.00
_cell.angle_beta   90.00
_cell.angle_gamma   90.00
#
_symmetry.space_group_name_H-M   'P 1'
#
loop_
_entity.id
_entity.type
_entity.pdbx_description
1 polymer ?
#
loop_
_entity_poly.entity_id
_entity_poly.type
_entity_poly.pdbx_seq_one_letter_code
_entity_poly.pdbx_strand_id
1 'polypeptide(L)'
;MSKQVQGSARWLGVAGLLPQLAALVAAHTETLHWSAIAAGCVYAALIFSFLGGIWWVQALLADRQSWPDHLLAVTPSLIALAAMLPWCFGLPWPGPSLVVLGTCLLASPFVDARLAKAMPLPQGWLALRRRLSTGLGLLTLALAFA
;
A
#
# COMPACT_ATOMS: atom_id res chain seq x y z
N MET A 1 -28.59 -1.81 8.37
CA MET A 1 -27.78 -0.93 9.25
C MET A 1 -26.31 -1.05 8.86
N SER A 2 -25.69 -0.02 8.31
CA SER A 2 -24.25 -0.04 7.97
C SER A 2 -23.43 -0.06 9.26
N LYS A 3 -22.62 -1.10 9.47
CA LYS A 3 -21.70 -1.17 10.64
C LYS A 3 -20.69 -0.01 10.54
N GLN A 4 -20.41 0.66 11.65
CA GLN A 4 -19.32 1.64 11.72
C GLN A 4 -17.98 0.92 11.90
N VAL A 5 -16.89 1.50 11.35
CA VAL A 5 -15.54 1.01 11.65
C VAL A 5 -15.25 1.23 13.14
N GLN A 6 -15.02 0.13 13.88
CA GLN A 6 -14.72 0.12 15.31
C GLN A 6 -13.42 0.89 15.62
N GLY A 7 -13.33 1.47 16.83
CA GLY A 7 -12.19 2.29 17.24
C GLY A 7 -10.84 1.55 17.21
N SER A 8 -10.81 0.29 17.65
CA SER A 8 -9.62 -0.57 17.63
C SER A 8 -9.06 -0.75 16.21
N ALA A 9 -9.92 -1.01 15.23
CA ALA A 9 -9.52 -1.15 13.83
C ALA A 9 -8.92 0.14 13.25
N ARG A 10 -9.39 1.32 13.68
CA ARG A 10 -8.80 2.60 13.26
C ARG A 10 -7.40 2.78 13.81
N TRP A 11 -7.20 2.51 15.10
CA TRP A 11 -5.90 2.65 15.75
C TRP A 11 -4.87 1.67 15.20
N LEU A 12 -5.25 0.40 15.03
CA LEU A 12 -4.38 -0.60 14.41
C LEU A 12 -4.06 -0.27 12.95
N GLY A 13 -5.03 0.27 12.20
CA GLY A 13 -4.79 0.76 10.85
C GLY A 13 -3.74 1.86 10.80
N VAL A 14 -3.84 2.87 11.69
CA VAL A 14 -2.85 3.96 11.78
C VAL A 14 -1.50 3.46 12.29
N ALA A 15 -1.48 2.50 13.21
CA ALA A 15 -0.23 1.87 13.67
C ALA A 15 0.54 1.18 12.54
N GLY A 16 -0.15 0.77 11.47
CA GLY A 16 0.48 0.30 10.23
C GLY A 16 1.37 1.33 9.52
N LEU A 17 1.35 2.61 9.89
CA LEU A 17 2.29 3.61 9.35
C LEU A 17 3.63 3.63 10.10
N LEU A 18 3.67 3.07 11.32
CA LEU A 18 4.85 3.13 12.20
C LEU A 18 6.09 2.47 11.57
N PRO A 19 6.01 1.30 10.90
CA PRO A 19 7.19 0.70 10.30
C PRO A 19 7.82 1.59 9.21
N GLN A 20 7.00 2.23 8.38
CA GLN A 20 7.50 3.13 7.34
C GLN A 20 8.09 4.42 7.92
N LEU A 21 7.48 4.96 8.97
CA LEU A 21 8.00 6.12 9.68
C LEU A 21 9.35 5.80 10.35
N ALA A 22 9.46 4.63 10.99
CA ALA A 22 10.70 4.18 11.60
C ALA A 22 11.81 3.99 10.55
N ALA A 23 11.48 3.43 9.38
CA ALA A 23 12.42 3.34 8.25
C ALA A 23 12.89 4.73 7.80
N LEU A 24 11.98 5.71 7.68
CA LEU A 24 12.34 7.08 7.30
C LEU A 24 13.29 7.74 8.31
N VAL A 25 13.00 7.62 9.61
CA VAL A 25 13.88 8.17 10.65
C VAL A 25 15.24 7.47 10.65
N ALA A 26 15.26 6.14 10.51
CA ALA A 26 16.50 5.36 10.50
C ALA A 26 17.37 5.62 9.25
N ALA A 27 16.77 6.03 8.12
CA ALA A 27 17.48 6.34 6.88
C ALA A 27 18.48 7.50 7.03
N HIS A 28 18.28 8.39 8.01
CA HIS A 28 19.21 9.48 8.30
C HIS A 28 20.42 9.07 9.15
N THR A 29 20.54 7.78 9.50
CA THR A 29 21.72 7.24 10.17
C THR A 29 22.57 6.48 9.16
N GLU A 30 23.83 6.89 8.95
CA GLU A 30 24.71 6.29 7.92
C GLU A 30 24.81 4.76 8.01
N THR A 31 24.93 4.22 9.23
CA THR A 31 25.07 2.77 9.46
C THR A 31 23.79 1.97 9.16
N LEU A 32 22.62 2.63 9.24
CA LEU A 32 21.31 1.99 9.02
C LEU A 32 20.71 2.36 7.68
N HIS A 33 21.26 3.34 6.96
CA HIS A 33 20.65 3.95 5.78
C HIS A 33 20.15 2.89 4.78
N TRP A 34 21.04 2.02 4.31
CA TRP A 34 20.69 0.98 3.35
C TRP A 34 19.60 0.03 3.87
N SER A 35 19.76 -0.46 5.11
CA SER A 35 18.81 -1.37 5.74
C SER A 35 17.44 -0.72 5.91
N ALA A 36 17.40 0.57 6.23
CA ALA A 36 16.19 1.34 6.44
C ALA A 36 15.42 1.54 5.13
N ILE A 37 16.09 2.01 4.06
CA ILE A 37 15.45 2.17 2.74
C ILE A 37 15.00 0.82 2.17
N ALA A 38 15.78 -0.24 2.38
CA ALA A 38 15.46 -1.60 1.96
C ALA A 38 14.23 -2.14 2.69
N ALA A 39 14.22 -2.07 4.03
CA ALA A 39 13.10 -2.53 4.85
C ALA A 39 11.81 -1.74 4.55
N GLY A 40 11.91 -0.42 4.38
CA GLY A 40 10.76 0.40 3.98
C GLY A 40 10.25 0.08 2.58
N CYS A 41 11.12 -0.31 1.65
CA CYS A 41 10.71 -0.76 0.31
C CYS A 41 9.93 -2.07 0.37
N VAL A 42 10.47 -3.05 1.11
CA VAL A 42 9.81 -4.35 1.34
C VAL A 42 8.46 -4.16 2.04
N TYR A 43 8.39 -3.30 3.06
CA TYR A 43 7.16 -3.03 3.78
C TYR A 43 6.08 -2.40 2.89
N ALA A 44 6.43 -1.38 2.11
CA ALA A 44 5.54 -0.75 1.16
C ALA A 44 5.01 -1.76 0.11
N ALA A 45 5.90 -2.61 -0.43
CA ALA A 45 5.53 -3.68 -1.37
C ALA A 45 4.56 -4.69 -0.74
N LEU A 46 4.80 -5.11 0.50
CA LEU A 46 3.94 -6.04 1.22
C LEU A 46 2.54 -5.46 1.45
N ILE A 47 2.44 -4.23 1.94
CA ILE A 47 1.14 -3.58 2.15
C ILE A 47 0.42 -3.39 0.82
N PHE A 48 1.13 -2.95 -0.24
CA PHE A 48 0.54 -2.80 -1.56
C PHE A 48 0.02 -4.13 -2.14
N SER A 49 0.75 -5.22 -1.97
CA SER A 49 0.26 -6.56 -2.34
C SER A 49 -1.01 -6.93 -1.56
N PHE A 50 -1.05 -6.65 -0.26
CA PHE A 50 -2.23 -6.89 0.57
C PHE A 50 -3.47 -6.07 0.12
N LEU A 51 -3.28 -4.84 -0.38
CA LEU A 51 -4.35 -4.06 -1.00
C LEU A 51 -5.03 -4.82 -2.15
N GLY A 52 -4.26 -5.51 -2.99
CA GLY A 52 -4.78 -6.32 -4.08
C GLY A 52 -5.73 -7.42 -3.62
N GLY A 53 -5.36 -8.13 -2.55
CA GLY A 53 -6.24 -9.14 -1.92
C GLY A 53 -7.57 -8.56 -1.42
N ILE A 54 -7.57 -7.34 -0.89
CA ILE A 54 -8.80 -6.65 -0.46
C ILE A 54 -9.66 -6.31 -1.69
N TRP A 55 -9.06 -5.85 -2.79
CA TRP A 55 -9.80 -5.58 -4.03
C TRP A 55 -10.42 -6.83 -4.63
N TRP A 56 -9.70 -7.96 -4.56
CA TRP A 56 -10.20 -9.26 -5.01
C TRP A 56 -11.47 -9.64 -4.26
N VAL A 57 -11.42 -9.62 -2.92
CA VAL A 57 -12.60 -9.97 -2.10
C VAL A 57 -13.75 -8.98 -2.30
N GLN A 58 -13.46 -7.68 -2.44
CA GLN A 58 -14.49 -6.69 -2.76
C GLN A 58 -15.17 -6.97 -4.10
N ALA A 59 -14.41 -7.34 -5.13
CA ALA A 59 -14.97 -7.70 -6.43
C ALA A 59 -15.89 -8.93 -6.34
N LEU A 60 -15.48 -9.97 -5.58
CA LEU A 60 -16.31 -11.14 -5.30
C LEU A 60 -17.61 -10.77 -4.57
N LEU A 61 -17.52 -9.95 -3.52
CA LEU A 61 -18.69 -9.53 -2.73
C LEU A 61 -19.62 -8.59 -3.49
N ALA A 62 -19.10 -7.83 -4.46
CA ALA A 62 -19.88 -6.95 -5.33
C ALA A 62 -20.50 -7.68 -6.53
N ASP A 63 -20.36 -9.01 -6.61
CA ASP A 63 -20.69 -9.83 -7.78
C ASP A 63 -20.11 -9.29 -9.10
N ARG A 64 -18.97 -8.58 -9.00
CA ARG A 64 -18.23 -8.05 -10.13
C ARG A 64 -17.13 -9.02 -10.50
N GLN A 65 -17.56 -10.18 -10.99
CA GLN A 65 -16.65 -11.27 -11.31
C GLN A 65 -16.06 -11.16 -12.71
N SER A 66 -16.00 -9.95 -13.27
CA SER A 66 -15.46 -9.75 -14.60
C SER A 66 -13.93 -9.98 -14.58
N TRP A 67 -13.41 -10.50 -15.69
CA TRP A 67 -11.97 -10.72 -15.85
C TRP A 67 -11.12 -9.46 -15.55
N PRO A 68 -11.50 -8.24 -16.02
CA PRO A 68 -10.78 -7.01 -15.69
C PRO A 68 -10.71 -6.67 -14.20
N ASP A 69 -11.75 -6.96 -13.41
CA ASP A 69 -11.79 -6.61 -11.99
C ASP A 69 -10.79 -7.47 -11.18
N HIS A 70 -10.67 -8.75 -11.53
CA HIS A 70 -9.69 -9.66 -10.94
C HIS A 70 -8.27 -9.36 -11.39
N LEU A 71 -8.06 -9.02 -12.67
CA LEU A 71 -6.76 -8.55 -13.13
C LEU A 71 -6.31 -7.31 -12.34
N LEU A 72 -7.21 -6.34 -12.16
CA LEU A 72 -6.91 -5.15 -11.36
C LEU A 72 -6.52 -5.52 -9.93
N ALA A 73 -7.18 -6.51 -9.31
CA ALA A 73 -6.85 -6.99 -7.98
C ALA A 73 -5.49 -7.70 -7.87
N VAL A 74 -4.98 -8.30 -8.94
CA VAL A 74 -3.67 -8.98 -8.97
C VAL A 74 -2.52 -8.01 -9.25
N THR A 75 -2.81 -6.90 -9.94
CA THR A 75 -1.79 -5.90 -10.32
C THR A 75 -0.91 -5.43 -9.15
N PRO A 76 -1.41 -5.22 -7.91
CA PRO A 76 -0.55 -4.76 -6.83
C PRO A 76 0.52 -5.77 -6.44
N SER A 77 0.19 -7.07 -6.41
CA SER A 77 1.14 -8.12 -6.09
C SER A 77 2.20 -8.28 -7.18
N LEU A 78 1.83 -8.14 -8.45
CA LEU A 78 2.78 -8.19 -9.57
C LEU A 78 3.71 -6.98 -9.58
N ILE A 79 3.18 -5.78 -9.33
CA ILE A 79 3.99 -4.55 -9.20
C ILE A 79 4.91 -4.65 -7.99
N ALA A 80 4.42 -5.14 -6.85
CA ALA A 80 5.22 -5.36 -5.65
C ALA A 80 6.38 -6.32 -5.91
N LEU A 81 6.12 -7.45 -6.59
CA LEU A 81 7.16 -8.39 -7.00
C LEU A 81 8.16 -7.73 -7.95
N ALA A 82 7.68 -7.06 -9.00
CA ALA A 82 8.52 -6.37 -9.98
C ALA A 82 9.39 -5.28 -9.33
N ALA A 83 8.90 -4.60 -8.29
CA ALA A 83 9.65 -3.60 -7.53
C ALA A 83 10.81 -4.21 -6.72
N MET A 84 10.78 -5.51 -6.40
CA MET A 84 11.86 -6.20 -5.69
C MET A 84 12.92 -6.78 -6.64
N LEU A 85 12.57 -7.08 -7.88
CA LEU A 85 13.45 -7.72 -8.85
C LEU A 85 14.74 -6.95 -9.22
N PRO A 86 14.79 -5.60 -9.27
CA PRO A 86 16.00 -4.88 -9.65
C PRO A 86 17.24 -5.31 -8.86
N TRP A 87 17.08 -5.58 -7.56
CA TRP A 87 18.16 -6.05 -6.70
C TRP A 87 18.77 -7.38 -7.16
N CYS A 88 17.94 -8.32 -7.65
CA CYS A 88 18.40 -9.62 -8.13
C CYS A 88 19.28 -9.54 -9.39
N PHE A 89 19.16 -8.44 -10.15
CA PHE A 89 19.89 -8.22 -11.40
C PHE A 89 21.01 -7.17 -11.25
N GLY A 90 21.32 -6.74 -10.03
CA GLY A 90 22.31 -5.69 -9.78
C GLY A 90 21.91 -4.31 -10.30
N LEU A 91 20.62 -4.08 -10.54
CA LEU A 91 20.08 -2.79 -10.97
C LEU A 91 19.87 -1.86 -9.76
N PRO A 92 19.74 -0.53 -9.97
CA PRO A 92 19.51 0.42 -8.89
C PRO A 92 18.27 0.09 -8.04
N TRP A 93 18.49 -0.11 -6.74
CA TRP A 93 17.47 -0.48 -5.76
C TRP A 93 17.90 0.03 -4.37
N PRO A 94 16.98 0.44 -3.47
CA PRO A 94 15.52 0.47 -3.61
C PRO A 94 14.92 1.79 -4.10
N GLY A 95 15.71 2.85 -4.30
CA GLY A 95 15.21 4.21 -4.60
C GLY A 95 14.12 4.27 -5.69
N PRO A 96 14.40 3.82 -6.93
CA PRO A 96 13.38 3.82 -8.00
C PRO A 96 12.14 2.99 -7.66
N SER A 97 12.32 1.85 -6.99
CA SER A 97 11.22 0.99 -6.55
C SER A 97 10.33 1.68 -5.51
N LEU A 98 10.91 2.44 -4.58
CA LEU A 98 10.17 3.25 -3.61
C LEU A 98 9.31 4.31 -4.31
N VAL A 99 9.82 4.97 -5.36
CA VAL A 99 9.04 5.94 -6.15
C VAL A 99 7.82 5.29 -6.79
N VAL A 100 8.00 4.13 -7.42
CA VAL A 100 6.91 3.37 -8.05
C VAL A 100 5.88 2.96 -7.01
N LEU A 101 6.31 2.33 -5.92
CA LEU A 101 5.42 1.85 -4.85
C LEU A 101 4.67 3.01 -4.17
N GLY A 102 5.36 4.10 -3.84
CA GLY A 102 4.76 5.28 -3.22
C GLY A 102 3.68 5.91 -4.12
N THR A 103 3.94 6.01 -5.42
CA THR A 103 2.98 6.52 -6.41
C THR A 103 1.76 5.60 -6.53
N CYS A 104 1.97 4.29 -6.61
CA CYS A 104 0.90 3.30 -6.66
C CYS A 104 0.03 3.31 -5.38
N LEU A 105 0.65 3.47 -4.21
CA LEU A 105 -0.07 3.63 -2.94
C LEU A 105 -0.92 4.91 -2.92
N LEU A 106 -0.40 6.03 -3.42
CA LEU A 106 -1.18 7.27 -3.55
C LEU A 106 -2.34 7.15 -4.54
N ALA A 107 -2.20 6.35 -5.58
CA ALA A 107 -3.25 6.09 -6.56
C ALA A 107 -4.29 5.06 -6.07
N SER A 108 -3.94 4.21 -5.10
CA SER A 108 -4.79 3.11 -4.61
C SER A 108 -6.21 3.55 -4.22
N PRO A 109 -6.43 4.71 -3.55
CA PRO A 109 -7.76 5.11 -3.13
C PRO A 109 -8.76 5.37 -4.27
N PHE A 110 -8.28 5.60 -5.50
CA PHE A 110 -9.17 5.72 -6.67
C PHE A 110 -9.84 4.38 -6.99
N VAL A 111 -9.11 3.27 -6.86
CA VAL A 111 -9.66 1.92 -7.03
C VAL A 111 -10.62 1.59 -5.89
N ASP A 112 -10.24 1.91 -4.65
CA ASP A 112 -11.11 1.74 -3.49
C ASP A 112 -12.44 2.50 -3.67
N ALA A 113 -12.40 3.74 -4.17
CA ALA A 113 -13.59 4.54 -4.44
C ALA A 113 -14.45 3.99 -5.58
N ARG A 114 -13.83 3.35 -6.60
CA ARG A 114 -14.56 2.70 -7.70
C ARG A 114 -15.30 1.46 -7.22
N LEU A 115 -14.65 0.62 -6.43
CA LEU A 115 -15.23 -0.63 -5.89
C LEU A 115 -16.30 -0.33 -4.83
N ALA A 116 -16.11 0.72 -4.02
CA ALA A 116 -17.07 1.17 -3.03
C ALA A 116 -18.45 1.55 -3.59
N LYS A 117 -18.54 1.87 -4.89
CA LYS A 117 -19.83 2.14 -5.55
C LYS A 117 -20.64 0.88 -5.82
N ALA A 118 -20.00 -0.29 -5.83
CA ALA A 118 -20.62 -1.55 -6.23
C ALA A 118 -21.04 -2.44 -5.04
N MET A 119 -20.66 -2.10 -3.81
CA MET A 119 -21.03 -2.86 -2.62
C MET A 119 -21.20 -1.95 -1.39
N PRO A 120 -22.07 -2.32 -0.43
CA PRO A 120 -22.19 -1.58 0.81
C PRO A 120 -20.94 -1.77 1.67
N LEU A 121 -20.26 -0.68 2.01
CA LEU A 121 -19.09 -0.69 2.88
C LEU A 121 -19.40 -0.06 4.26
N PRO A 122 -18.66 -0.43 5.32
CA PRO A 122 -18.77 0.20 6.62
C PRO A 122 -18.57 1.72 6.56
N GLN A 123 -19.35 2.45 7.35
CA GLN A 123 -19.21 3.91 7.44
C GLN A 123 -17.80 4.29 7.93
N GLY A 124 -17.14 5.19 7.19
CA GLY A 124 -15.79 5.67 7.50
C GLY A 124 -14.66 4.82 6.91
N TRP A 125 -14.93 3.66 6.29
CA TRP A 125 -13.89 2.82 5.69
C TRP A 125 -13.09 3.55 4.59
N LEU A 126 -13.77 4.20 3.64
CA LEU A 126 -13.10 4.95 2.57
C LEU A 126 -12.27 6.13 3.08
N ALA A 127 -12.70 6.77 4.17
CA ALA A 127 -11.96 7.88 4.77
C ALA A 127 -10.70 7.36 5.47
N LEU A 128 -10.81 6.26 6.21
CA LEU A 128 -9.67 5.59 6.83
C LEU A 128 -8.68 5.13 5.75
N ARG A 129 -9.16 4.44 4.71
CA ARG A 129 -8.32 3.92 3.63
C ARG A 129 -7.55 5.02 2.91
N ARG A 130 -8.20 6.13 2.56
CA ARG A 130 -7.54 7.30 1.99
C ARG A 130 -6.42 7.81 2.88
N ARG A 131 -6.65 7.96 4.19
CA ARG A 131 -5.62 8.43 5.13
C ARG A 131 -4.44 7.47 5.21
N LEU A 132 -4.69 6.17 5.30
CA LEU A 132 -3.64 5.15 5.42
C LEU A 132 -2.81 5.04 4.13
N SER A 133 -3.45 4.92 2.97
CA SER A 133 -2.75 4.85 1.69
C SER A 133 -1.98 6.14 1.39
N THR A 134 -2.55 7.30 1.71
CA THR A 134 -1.85 8.59 1.52
C THR A 134 -0.66 8.72 2.47
N GLY A 135 -0.85 8.42 3.76
CA GLY A 135 0.23 8.46 4.74
C GLY A 135 1.37 7.52 4.38
N LEU A 136 1.05 6.26 4.04
CA LEU A 136 2.05 5.28 3.65
C LEU A 136 2.75 5.71 2.34
N GLY A 137 1.99 6.08 1.31
CA GLY A 137 2.54 6.50 0.03
C GLY A 137 3.47 7.71 0.14
N LEU A 138 3.09 8.74 0.91
CA LEU A 138 3.95 9.90 1.16
C LEU A 138 5.22 9.53 1.93
N LEU A 139 5.12 8.69 2.97
CA LEU A 139 6.29 8.22 3.72
C LEU A 139 7.22 7.37 2.84
N THR A 140 6.66 6.54 1.95
CA THR A 140 7.44 5.75 0.99
C THR A 140 8.15 6.64 -0.03
N LEU A 141 7.49 7.68 -0.54
CA LEU A 141 8.13 8.66 -1.43
C LEU A 141 9.22 9.45 -0.70
N ALA A 142 8.95 9.92 0.52
CA ALA A 142 9.96 10.62 1.31
C ALA A 142 11.21 9.75 1.53
N LEU A 143 11.01 8.46 1.83
CA LEU A 143 12.10 7.50 1.99
C LEU A 143 12.90 7.29 0.71
N ALA A 144 12.29 7.45 -0.47
CA ALA A 144 12.99 7.32 -1.75
C ALA A 144 14.05 8.42 -1.97
N PHE A 145 13.91 9.55 -1.25
CA PHE A 145 14.77 10.73 -1.37
C PHE A 145 15.50 11.09 -0.05
N ALA A 146 15.45 10.20 0.95
CA ALA A 146 16.06 10.39 2.26
C ALA A 146 17.56 10.10 2.28
#